data_AF-A0A0F7TI02-F1
#
_entry.id   AF-A0A0F7TI02-F1
#
_cell.length_a   1.000
_cell.length_b   1.000
_cell.length_c   1.000
_cell.angle_alpha   90.00
_cell.angle_beta   90.00
_cell.angle_gamma   90.00
#
_symmetry.space_group_name_H-M   'P 1'
#
loop_
_entity.id
_entity.type
_entity.pdbx_description
1 polymer ?
#
loop_
_entity_poly.entity_id
_entity_poly.type
_entity_poly.pdbx_seq_one_letter_code
_entity_poly.pdbx_strand_id
1 'polypeptide(L)'
;MLLKIVENDDFRDIIIHEGESFLLPGNTPHSPRRSKDTIGLVMERARPPHMIDRIRWYCDNKAAHGTVPTIIREESFYCADIETQLKEVIDNWMEDGDSRRCGSCGEIAPTH
;
A
#
# COMPACT_ATOMS: atom_id res chain seq x y z
N MET A 1 -10.12 -4.39 -11.80
CA MET A 1 -9.32 -4.24 -10.58
C MET A 1 -9.52 -2.84 -10.02
N LEU A 2 -9.63 -2.69 -8.69
CA LEU A 2 -9.59 -1.39 -8.03
C LEU A 2 -8.16 -1.14 -7.55
N LEU A 3 -7.56 -0.03 -7.96
CA LEU A 3 -6.28 0.43 -7.46
C LEU A 3 -6.54 1.67 -6.60
N LYS A 4 -6.46 1.52 -5.28
CA LYS A 4 -6.51 2.67 -4.36
C LYS A 4 -5.15 3.34 -4.37
N ILE A 5 -5.09 4.66 -4.49
CA ILE A 5 -3.85 5.42 -4.47
C ILE A 5 -3.93 6.57 -3.46
N VAL A 6 -2.77 7.11 -3.10
CA VAL A 6 -2.66 8.42 -2.45
C VAL A 6 -2.07 9.40 -3.45
N GLU A 7 -2.79 10.48 -3.73
CA GLU A 7 -2.41 11.52 -4.67
C GLU A 7 -2.82 12.89 -4.10
N ASN A 8 -1.88 13.85 -4.07
CA ASN A 8 -2.12 15.19 -3.52
C ASN A 8 -2.72 15.18 -2.10
N ASP A 9 -2.20 14.31 -1.22
CA ASP A 9 -2.66 14.13 0.16
C ASP A 9 -4.14 13.75 0.28
N ASP A 10 -4.68 13.04 -0.72
CA ASP A 10 -6.03 12.47 -0.69
C ASP A 10 -6.04 11.02 -1.21
N PHE A 11 -7.02 10.25 -0.75
CA PHE A 11 -7.26 8.91 -1.25
C PHE A 11 -8.06 8.97 -2.55
N ARG A 12 -7.56 8.27 -3.58
CA ARG A 12 -8.23 8.20 -4.87
C ARG A 12 -8.35 6.76 -5.34
N ASP A 13 -9.49 6.45 -5.94
CA ASP A 13 -9.77 5.15 -6.53
C ASP A 13 -9.57 5.20 -8.04
N ILE A 14 -8.77 4.28 -8.57
CA ILE A 14 -8.61 4.05 -10.01
C ILE A 14 -9.21 2.70 -10.34
N ILE A 15 -10.20 2.68 -11.24
CA ILE A 15 -10.80 1.45 -11.73
C ILE A 15 -10.10 1.08 -13.04
N ILE A 16 -9.57 -0.14 -13.10
CA ILE A 16 -8.95 -0.71 -14.30
C ILE A 16 -9.85 -1.87 -14.75
N HIS A 17 -10.55 -1.70 -15.86
CA HIS A 17 -11.47 -2.67 -16.43
C HIS A 17 -10.74 -3.76 -17.22
N GLU A 18 -11.49 -4.79 -17.63
CA GLU A 18 -10.97 -5.83 -18.51
C GLU A 18 -10.50 -5.23 -19.84
N GLY A 19 -9.32 -5.66 -20.32
CA GLY A 19 -8.71 -5.16 -21.55
C GLY A 19 -8.02 -3.79 -21.40
N GLU A 20 -8.14 -3.12 -20.25
CA GLU A 20 -7.46 -1.85 -20.02
C GLU A 20 -6.02 -2.04 -19.54
N SER A 21 -5.21 -1.01 -19.82
CA SER A 21 -3.87 -0.87 -19.27
C SER A 21 -3.75 0.47 -18.56
N PHE A 22 -2.92 0.51 -17.53
CA PHE A 22 -2.68 1.71 -16.74
C PHE A 22 -1.20 1.79 -16.38
N LEU A 23 -0.60 2.98 -16.57
CA LEU A 23 0.76 3.27 -16.16
C LEU A 23 0.74 4.11 -14.89
N LEU A 24 1.19 3.53 -13.79
CA LEU A 24 1.27 4.24 -12.51
C LEU A 24 2.53 5.12 -12.47
N PRO A 25 2.41 6.42 -12.16
CA PRO A 25 3.57 7.28 -11.92
C PRO A 25 4.46 6.77 -10.78
N GLY A 26 5.76 7.04 -10.87
CA GLY A 26 6.71 6.66 -9.83
C GLY A 26 6.41 7.37 -8.51
N ASN A 27 6.68 6.69 -7.39
CA ASN A 27 6.45 7.17 -6.02
C ASN A 27 4.98 7.42 -5.63
N THR A 28 4.00 6.96 -6.42
CA THR A 28 2.58 6.99 -6.02
C THR A 28 2.28 5.82 -5.07
N PRO A 29 1.93 6.06 -3.79
CA PRO A 29 1.48 4.99 -2.89
C PRO A 29 0.20 4.37 -3.44
N HIS A 30 0.14 3.04 -3.49
CA HIS A 30 -0.98 2.32 -4.09
C HIS A 30 -1.27 0.99 -3.37
N SER A 31 -2.52 0.56 -3.42
CA SER A 31 -3.01 -0.69 -2.83
C SER A 31 -3.93 -1.38 -3.86
N PRO A 32 -3.42 -2.41 -4.57
CA PRO A 32 -4.20 -3.14 -5.55
C PRO A 32 -5.23 -4.06 -4.86
N ARG A 33 -6.50 -3.92 -5.23
CA ARG A 33 -7.61 -4.75 -4.76
C ARG A 33 -8.14 -5.57 -5.93
N ARG A 34 -7.84 -6.87 -5.91
CA ARG A 34 -8.13 -7.83 -6.97
C ARG A 34 -9.46 -8.52 -6.69
N SER A 35 -10.30 -8.62 -7.72
CA SER A 35 -11.56 -9.36 -7.65
C SER A 35 -11.32 -10.85 -7.90
N LYS A 36 -12.15 -11.70 -7.28
CA LYS A 36 -12.20 -13.14 -7.56
C LYS A 36 -12.33 -13.41 -9.07
N ASP A 37 -11.75 -14.52 -9.53
CA ASP A 37 -11.82 -15.01 -10.91
C ASP A 37 -11.30 -14.02 -11.97
N THR A 38 -10.31 -13.19 -11.63
CA THR A 38 -9.65 -12.28 -12.58
C THR A 38 -8.15 -12.55 -12.69
N ILE A 39 -7.57 -12.26 -13.86
CA ILE A 39 -6.12 -12.29 -14.10
C ILE A 39 -5.70 -10.88 -14.51
N GLY A 40 -4.56 -10.42 -13.99
CA GLY A 40 -3.97 -9.13 -14.37
C GLY A 40 -2.46 -9.27 -14.55
N LEU A 41 -1.94 -8.65 -15.61
CA LEU A 41 -0.50 -8.59 -15.88
C LEU A 41 0.08 -7.33 -15.24
N VAL A 42 1.18 -7.48 -14.49
CA VAL A 42 1.96 -6.38 -13.93
C VAL A 42 3.37 -6.47 -14.50
N MET A 43 3.91 -5.33 -14.95
CA MET A 43 5.29 -5.23 -15.40
C MET A 43 5.99 -4.15 -14.60
N GLU A 44 7.10 -4.53 -13.96
CA GLU A 44 7.94 -3.62 -13.18
C GLU A 44 9.38 -3.74 -13.63
N ARG A 45 10.19 -2.72 -13.30
CA ARG A 45 11.62 -2.73 -13.56
C ARG A 45 12.36 -3.12 -12.29
N ALA A 46 13.26 -4.10 -12.40
CA ALA A 46 14.21 -4.42 -11.34
C ALA A 46 14.93 -3.15 -10.84
N ARG A 47 14.96 -2.97 -9.53
CA ARG A 47 15.54 -1.78 -8.91
C ARG A 47 17.07 -1.86 -8.92
N PRO A 48 17.78 -0.78 -9.27
CA PRO A 48 19.19 -0.64 -8.93
C PRO A 48 19.40 -0.68 -7.41
N PRO A 49 20.56 -1.13 -6.89
CA PRO A 49 20.82 -1.29 -5.45
C PRO A 49 20.65 -0.03 -4.57
N HIS A 50 20.71 1.16 -5.18
CA HIS A 50 20.55 2.44 -4.46
C HIS A 50 19.10 2.95 -4.46
N MET A 51 18.17 2.27 -5.16
CA MET A 51 16.75 2.62 -5.16
C MET A 51 16.03 1.80 -4.09
N ILE A 52 15.22 2.49 -3.29
CA ILE A 52 14.54 1.93 -2.12
C ILE A 52 13.04 1.95 -2.38
N ASP A 53 12.38 0.82 -2.15
CA ASP A 53 10.92 0.71 -2.16
C ASP A 53 10.38 0.98 -0.75
N ARG A 54 9.11 1.37 -0.70
CA ARG A 54 8.42 1.70 0.55
C ARG A 54 7.07 1.03 0.62
N ILE A 55 6.71 0.59 1.82
CA ILE A 55 5.38 0.10 2.17
C ILE A 55 4.81 0.99 3.27
N ARG A 56 3.53 1.34 3.16
CA ARG A 56 2.84 2.24 4.09
C ARG A 56 1.51 1.65 4.49
N TRP A 57 1.15 1.88 5.75
CA TRP A 57 -0.20 1.67 6.25
C TRP A 57 -0.78 2.98 6.73
N TYR A 58 -2.07 3.19 6.46
CA TYR A 58 -2.79 4.40 6.80
C TYR A 58 -3.91 4.10 7.79
N CYS A 59 -4.27 5.08 8.60
CA CYS A 59 -5.35 4.95 9.57
C CYS A 59 -6.72 5.11 8.90
N ASP A 60 -7.59 4.13 9.11
CA ASP A 60 -8.97 4.13 8.59
C ASP A 60 -9.95 4.93 9.46
N ASN A 61 -9.48 5.55 10.56
CA ASN A 61 -10.33 6.35 11.45
C ASN A 61 -10.71 7.70 10.81
N LYS A 62 -11.77 7.68 10.00
CA LYS A 62 -12.32 8.88 9.35
C LYS A 62 -12.90 9.90 10.34
N ALA A 63 -13.33 9.49 11.53
CA ALA A 63 -13.81 10.43 12.53
C ALA A 63 -12.68 11.32 13.06
N ALA A 64 -11.46 10.78 13.16
CA ALA A 64 -10.28 11.51 13.59
C ALA A 64 -9.58 12.25 12.44
N HIS A 65 -9.54 11.67 11.24
CA HIS A 65 -8.68 12.16 10.15
C HIS A 65 -9.45 12.70 8.92
N GLY A 66 -10.78 12.56 8.88
CA GLY A 66 -11.58 12.93 7.72
C GLY A 66 -11.16 12.12 6.48
N THR A 67 -10.68 12.81 5.46
CA THR A 67 -10.14 12.22 4.22
C THR A 67 -8.61 12.22 4.17
N VAL A 68 -7.94 12.80 5.17
CA VAL A 68 -6.49 12.99 5.15
C VAL A 68 -5.77 11.65 5.38
N PRO A 69 -4.92 11.19 4.44
CA PRO A 69 -4.08 10.02 4.63
C PRO A 69 -3.15 10.20 5.82
N THR A 70 -3.40 9.45 6.90
CA THR A 70 -2.57 9.49 8.11
C THR A 70 -1.78 8.21 8.21
N ILE A 71 -0.45 8.30 8.03
CA ILE A 71 0.45 7.14 8.07
C ILE A 71 0.56 6.62 9.50
N ILE A 72 0.39 5.31 9.66
CA ILE A 72 0.64 4.58 10.91
C ILE A 72 2.10 4.12 10.94
N ARG A 73 2.52 3.45 9.86
CA ARG A 73 3.84 2.84 9.72
C ARG A 73 4.29 3.00 8.28
N GLU A 74 5.58 3.26 8.10
CA GLU A 74 6.27 3.17 6.81
C GLU A 74 7.49 2.28 7.01
N GLU A 75 7.69 1.35 6.08
CA GLU A 75 8.93 0.58 5.97
C GLU A 75 9.62 0.90 4.65
N SER A 76 10.95 0.90 4.69
CA SER A 76 11.82 1.21 3.56
C SER A 76 12.87 0.11 3.43
N PHE A 77 12.99 -0.48 2.24
CA PHE A 77 13.97 -1.55 1.98
C PHE A 77 14.38 -1.58 0.51
N TYR A 78 15.55 -2.15 0.23
CA TYR A 78 15.91 -2.52 -1.13
C TYR A 78 15.20 -3.83 -1.49
N CYS A 79 14.33 -3.78 -2.50
CA CYS A 79 13.56 -4.92 -2.96
C CYS A 79 14.34 -5.69 -4.04
N ALA A 80 15.07 -6.72 -3.62
CA ALA A 80 15.76 -7.66 -4.49
C ALA A 80 14.84 -8.82 -4.94
N ASP A 81 13.96 -9.26 -4.04
CA ASP A 81 12.93 -10.28 -4.27
C ASP A 81 11.62 -9.82 -3.61
N ILE A 82 10.67 -9.40 -4.44
CA ILE A 82 9.41 -8.85 -3.95
C ILE A 82 8.53 -9.90 -3.29
N GLU A 83 8.58 -11.18 -3.69
CA GLU A 83 7.64 -12.18 -3.17
C GLU A 83 7.97 -12.54 -1.72
N THR A 84 9.25 -12.71 -1.42
CA THR A 84 9.72 -13.08 -0.08
C THR A 84 9.76 -11.87 0.84
N GLN A 85 10.38 -10.77 0.42
CA GLN A 85 10.58 -9.60 1.28
C GLN A 85 9.26 -8.88 1.60
N LEU A 86 8.33 -8.77 0.64
CA LEU A 86 7.02 -8.17 0.90
C LEU A 86 6.23 -9.01 1.90
N LYS A 87 6.31 -10.34 1.80
CA LYS A 87 5.62 -11.25 2.71
C LYS A 87 6.09 -11.05 4.15
N GLU A 88 7.40 -10.97 4.38
CA GLU A 88 7.96 -10.74 5.73
C GLU A 88 7.45 -9.43 6.34
N VAL A 89 7.43 -8.35 5.55
CA VAL A 89 6.94 -7.04 5.98
C VAL A 89 5.45 -7.08 6.33
N ILE A 90 4.64 -7.78 5.53
CA ILE A 90 3.19 -7.95 5.80
C ILE A 90 2.95 -8.83 7.03
N ASP A 91 3.67 -9.94 7.18
CA ASP A 91 3.54 -10.85 8.33
C ASP A 91 3.86 -10.10 9.64
N ASN A 92 4.93 -9.29 9.66
CA ASN A 92 5.26 -8.42 10.79
C ASN A 92 4.13 -7.44 11.16
N TRP A 93 3.47 -6.83 10.16
CA TRP A 93 2.30 -5.98 10.40
C TRP A 93 1.13 -6.76 11.03
N MET A 94 0.90 -7.99 10.58
CA MET A 94 -0.21 -8.81 11.08
C MET A 94 0.00 -9.24 12.54
N GLU A 95 1.24 -9.55 12.92
CA GLU A 95 1.57 -10.09 14.24
C GLU A 95 1.78 -9.00 15.32
N ASP A 96 2.35 -7.85 14.96
CA ASP A 96 2.68 -6.78 15.90
C ASP A 96 1.52 -5.77 16.06
N GLY A 97 0.63 -6.04 17.01
CA GLY A 97 -0.53 -5.19 17.28
C GLY A 97 -0.21 -3.76 17.74
N ASP A 98 0.90 -3.53 18.42
CA ASP A 98 1.26 -2.19 18.86
C ASP A 98 1.83 -1.35 17.70
N SER A 99 2.52 -1.97 16.74
CA SER A 99 2.96 -1.29 15.52
C SER A 99 1.83 -0.83 14.61
N ARG A 100 0.62 -1.39 14.79
CA ARG A 100 -0.60 -0.97 14.08
C ARG A 100 -1.32 0.19 14.73
N ARG A 101 -0.84 0.68 15.88
CA ARG A 101 -1.44 1.80 16.59
C ARG A 101 -1.13 3.10 15.86
N CYS A 102 -2.18 3.81 15.43
CA CYS A 102 -2.04 5.15 14.88
C CYS A 102 -1.49 6.10 15.94
N GLY A 103 -0.33 6.70 15.66
CA GLY A 103 0.29 7.67 16.56
C GLY A 103 -0.53 8.97 16.74
N SER A 104 -1.46 9.28 15.82
CA SER A 104 -2.25 10.50 15.88
C SER A 104 -3.58 10.36 16.63
N CYS A 105 -4.25 9.21 16.57
CA CYS A 105 -5.57 9.02 17.20
C CYS A 105 -5.64 7.82 18.18
N GLY A 106 -4.60 6.99 18.24
CA GLY A 106 -4.53 5.83 19.13
C GLY A 106 -5.30 4.60 18.66
N GLU A 107 -6.07 4.70 17.57
CA GLU A 107 -6.78 3.57 16.95
C GLU A 107 -5.79 2.50 16.49
N ILE A 108 -6.11 1.23 16.72
CA ILE A 108 -5.30 0.11 16.23
C ILE A 108 -5.89 -0.33 14.89
N ALA A 109 -5.16 -0.13 13.79
CA ALA A 109 -5.63 -0.53 12.46
C ALA A 109 -5.81 -2.05 12.35
N PRO A 110 -6.76 -2.54 11.54
CA PRO A 110 -6.96 -3.97 11.32
C PRO A 110 -5.76 -4.62 10.61
N THR A 111 -5.75 -5.96 10.59
CA THR A 111 -4.72 -6.75 9.91
C THR A 111 -5.03 -7.04 8.43
N HIS A 112 -6.22 -6.66 7.92
CA HIS A 112 -6.74 -7.04 6.60
C HIS A 112 -7.31 -5.86 5.81
#